data_AF-A0A2N2MY84-F1
#
_entry.id   AF-A0A2N2MY84-F1
#
_cell.length_a   1.000
_cell.length_b   1.000
_cell.length_c   1.000
_cell.angle_alpha   90.00
_cell.angle_beta   90.00
_cell.angle_gamma   90.00
#
_symmetry.space_group_name_H-M   'P 1'
#
loop_
_entity.id
_entity.type
_entity.pdbx_description
1 polymer ?
#
loop_
_entity_poly.entity_id
_entity_poly.type
_entity_poly.pdbx_seq_one_letter_code
_entity_poly.pdbx_strand_id
1 'polypeptide(L)'
;MDLGLGGNYSKSILVVTYSMALLINVFLAPMVEELYFRGYLLPRMKGKYAIVFHSFLFAAIHVFTPWMIVARTIGFLPIIFGTTKKKIYVGMIVHMLCNATGVVTGFIYISKML
;
A
#
# COMPACT_ATOMS: atom_id res chain seq x y z
N MET A 1 -1.04 -12.70 4.70
CA MET A 1 -2.47 -12.36 4.57
C MET A 1 -3.09 -13.45 3.72
N ASP A 2 -4.20 -14.02 4.14
CA ASP A 2 -4.95 -14.94 3.29
C ASP A 2 -5.52 -14.14 2.09
N LEU A 3 -5.31 -14.64 0.88
CA LEU A 3 -5.78 -14.02 -0.37
C LEU A 3 -7.19 -14.51 -0.75
N GLY A 4 -7.76 -15.46 0.01
CA GLY A 4 -9.08 -16.04 -0.31
C GLY A 4 -9.05 -16.93 -1.56
N LEU A 5 -7.87 -17.28 -2.07
CA LEU A 5 -7.69 -18.09 -3.29
C LEU A 5 -7.69 -19.61 -3.01
N GLY A 6 -8.29 -20.03 -1.89
CA GLY A 6 -8.34 -21.42 -1.43
C GLY A 6 -9.43 -22.29 -2.06
N GLY A 7 -10.10 -21.83 -3.12
CA GLY A 7 -11.17 -22.57 -3.79
C GLY A 7 -12.55 -22.52 -3.12
N ASN A 8 -12.69 -21.82 -1.99
CA ASN A 8 -13.93 -21.75 -1.21
C ASN A 8 -14.94 -20.71 -1.71
N TYR A 9 -14.56 -19.88 -2.69
CA TYR A 9 -15.40 -18.77 -3.19
C TYR A 9 -15.68 -18.93 -4.68
N SER A 10 -16.88 -18.53 -5.10
CA SER A 10 -17.25 -18.53 -6.52
C SER A 10 -16.46 -17.49 -7.32
N LYS A 11 -16.31 -17.75 -8.62
CA LYS A 11 -15.63 -16.83 -9.56
C LYS A 11 -16.23 -15.42 -9.54
N SER A 12 -17.56 -15.29 -9.44
CA SER A 12 -18.24 -13.99 -9.41
C SER A 12 -17.89 -13.17 -8.16
N ILE A 13 -17.88 -13.80 -6.99
CA ILE A 13 -17.50 -13.15 -5.72
C ILE A 13 -16.04 -12.70 -5.78
N LEU A 14 -15.15 -13.53 -6.31
CA LEU A 14 -13.73 -13.19 -6.46
C LEU A 14 -13.53 -12.03 -7.43
N VAL A 15 -14.24 -12.00 -8.57
CA VAL A 15 -14.18 -10.88 -9.52
C VAL A 15 -14.59 -9.57 -8.85
N VAL A 16 -15.72 -9.53 -8.16
CA VAL A 16 -16.18 -8.32 -7.44
C VAL A 16 -15.16 -7.90 -6.39
N THR A 17 -14.71 -8.84 -5.55
CA THR A 17 -13.76 -8.56 -4.46
C THR A 17 -12.43 -8.01 -4.98
N TYR A 18 -11.85 -8.63 -6.00
CA TYR A 18 -10.58 -8.18 -6.57
C TYR A 18 -10.72 -6.88 -7.39
N SER A 19 -11.90 -6.60 -7.95
CA SER A 19 -12.18 -5.32 -8.59
C SER A 19 -12.27 -4.19 -7.56
N MET A 20 -12.90 -4.45 -6.42
CA MET A 20 -12.90 -3.52 -5.27
C MET A 20 -11.50 -3.36 -4.68
N ALA A 21 -10.74 -4.44 -4.55
CA ALA A 21 -9.36 -4.40 -4.06
C ALA A 21 -8.46 -3.57 -5.01
N LEU A 22 -8.65 -3.70 -6.32
CA LEU A 22 -7.98 -2.85 -7.31
C LEU A 22 -8.32 -1.38 -7.07
N LEU A 23 -9.60 -1.02 -7.02
CA LEU A 23 -10.01 0.38 -6.86
C LEU A 23 -9.53 0.96 -5.52
N ILE A 24 -9.75 0.25 -4.42
CA ILE A 24 -9.50 0.77 -3.08
C ILE A 24 -8.03 0.61 -2.69
N ASN A 25 -7.50 -0.61 -2.70
CA ASN A 25 -6.16 -0.89 -2.16
C ASN A 25 -5.05 -0.46 -3.12
N VAL A 26 -5.27 -0.49 -4.44
CA VAL A 26 -4.25 -0.09 -5.41
C VAL A 26 -4.32 1.40 -5.68
N PHE A 27 -5.50 2.00 -5.81
CA PHE A 27 -5.61 3.42 -6.16
C PHE A 27 -5.94 4.32 -4.97
N LEU A 28 -7.14 4.21 -4.41
CA LEU A 28 -7.65 5.22 -3.45
C LEU A 28 -6.83 5.29 -2.16
N ALA A 29 -6.48 4.15 -1.56
CA ALA A 29 -5.71 4.11 -0.32
C ALA A 29 -4.30 4.71 -0.50
N PRO A 30 -3.47 4.26 -1.48
CA PRO A 30 -2.18 4.90 -1.75
C PRO A 30 -2.28 6.40 -2.06
N MET A 31 -3.33 6.85 -2.76
CA MET A 31 -3.55 8.28 -3.01
C MET A 31 -3.69 9.07 -1.71
N VAL A 32 -4.62 8.65 -0.85
CA VAL A 32 -4.88 9.30 0.44
C VAL A 32 -3.65 9.22 1.34
N GLU A 33 -3.00 8.07 1.39
CA GLU A 33 -1.80 7.85 2.19
C GLU A 33 -0.64 8.75 1.76
N GLU A 34 -0.33 8.83 0.47
CA GLU A 34 0.73 9.73 -0.01
C GLU A 34 0.41 11.19 0.28
N LEU A 35 -0.82 11.63 -0.01
CA LEU A 35 -1.26 13.01 0.25
C LEU A 35 -1.12 13.37 1.73
N TYR A 36 -1.53 12.48 2.63
CA TYR A 36 -1.41 12.72 4.07
C TYR A 36 0.04 12.61 4.54
N PHE A 37 0.72 11.49 4.31
CA PHE A 37 2.04 11.24 4.87
C PHE A 37 3.11 12.11 4.21
N ARG A 38 3.21 12.12 2.88
CA ARG A 38 4.29 12.83 2.17
C ARG A 38 3.91 14.27 1.85
N GLY A 39 2.64 14.52 1.54
CA GLY A 39 2.11 15.85 1.23
C GLY A 39 1.91 16.74 2.46
N TYR A 40 1.39 16.17 3.56
CA TYR A 40 1.03 16.93 4.75
C TYR A 40 1.98 16.70 5.94
N LEU A 41 2.17 15.46 6.40
CA LEU A 41 2.82 15.13 7.67
C LEU A 41 4.35 15.32 7.62
N LEU A 42 5.05 14.61 6.74
CA LEU A 42 6.52 14.65 6.61
C LEU A 42 7.09 16.07 6.58
N PRO A 43 6.52 17.02 5.79
CA PRO A 43 6.92 18.42 5.81
C PRO A 43 6.90 19.17 7.13
N ARG A 44 6.07 18.72 8.07
CA ARG A 44 5.84 19.36 9.36
C ARG A 44 6.65 18.72 10.48
N MET A 45 7.27 17.57 10.20
CA MET A 45 8.12 16.88 11.16
C MET A 45 9.51 17.51 11.19
N LYS A 46 10.03 17.73 12.40
CA LYS A 46 11.35 18.33 12.65
C LYS A 46 12.17 17.41 13.55
N GLY A 47 13.49 17.50 13.44
CA GLY A 47 14.43 16.78 14.30
C GLY A 47 15.12 15.60 13.63
N LYS A 48 16.18 15.11 14.29
CA LYS A 48 17.13 14.12 13.73
C LYS A 48 16.52 12.76 13.39
N TYR A 49 15.39 12.40 14.01
CA TYR A 49 14.69 11.13 13.77
C TYR A 49 13.36 11.29 13.03
N ALA A 50 13.06 12.49 12.51
CA ALA A 50 11.78 12.78 11.85
C ALA A 50 11.44 11.78 10.75
N ILE A 51 12.42 11.41 9.91
CA ILE A 51 12.22 10.47 8.79
C ILE A 51 11.89 9.05 9.28
N VAL A 52 12.63 8.56 10.28
CA VAL A 52 12.41 7.20 10.82
C VAL A 52 11.07 7.13 11.54
N PHE A 53 10.76 8.14 12.36
CA PHE A 53 9.48 8.22 13.05
C PHE A 53 8.31 8.39 12.07
N HIS A 54 8.49 9.15 10.98
CA HIS A 54 7.52 9.25 9.90
C HIS A 54 7.21 7.88 9.28
N SER A 55 8.25 7.12 8.94
CA SER A 55 8.12 5.78 8.37
C SER A 55 7.44 4.81 9.35
N PHE A 56 7.76 4.92 10.64
CA PHE A 56 7.10 4.15 11.69
C PHE A 56 5.61 4.48 11.81
N LEU A 57 5.23 5.77 11.79
CA LEU A 57 3.82 6.17 11.83
C LEU A 57 3.04 5.65 10.62
N PHE A 58 3.66 5.66 9.44
CA PHE A 58 3.10 5.05 8.24
C PHE A 58 2.88 3.54 8.44
N ALA A 59 3.85 2.82 9.02
CA ALA A 59 3.68 1.40 9.34
C ALA A 59 2.59 1.16 10.40
N ALA A 60 2.48 2.04 11.41
CA ALA A 60 1.61 1.87 12.57
C ALA A 60 0.11 1.98 12.25
N ILE A 61 -0.29 2.71 11.20
CA ILE A 61 -1.71 2.77 10.79
C ILE A 61 -2.24 1.45 10.25
N HIS A 62 -1.35 0.50 9.93
CA HIS A 62 -1.73 -0.78 9.33
C HIS A 62 -2.01 -1.85 10.39
N VAL A 63 -2.99 -1.58 11.24
CA VAL A 63 -3.34 -2.41 12.41
C VAL A 63 -3.77 -3.84 12.08
N PHE A 64 -4.17 -4.12 10.83
CA PHE A 64 -4.58 -5.46 10.38
C PHE A 64 -3.42 -6.38 10.02
N THR A 65 -2.19 -5.86 9.92
CA THR A 65 -1.00 -6.68 9.68
C THR A 65 0.16 -6.21 10.58
N PRO A 66 0.00 -6.29 11.90
CA PRO A 66 0.95 -5.71 12.86
C PRO A 66 2.35 -6.34 12.77
N TRP A 67 2.43 -7.63 12.38
CA TRP A 67 3.70 -8.32 12.14
C TRP A 67 4.55 -7.69 11.02
N MET A 68 3.96 -6.86 10.14
CA MET A 68 4.67 -6.14 9.08
C MET A 68 5.30 -4.83 9.55
N ILE A 69 5.20 -4.47 10.84
CA ILE A 69 5.62 -3.15 11.33
C ILE A 69 7.09 -2.84 11.02
N VAL A 70 7.99 -3.81 11.20
CA VAL A 70 9.41 -3.65 10.91
C VAL A 70 9.63 -3.54 9.40
N ALA A 71 9.05 -4.46 8.63
CA ALA A 71 9.19 -4.52 7.17
C ALA A 71 8.68 -3.23 6.50
N ARG A 72 7.55 -2.68 6.93
CA ARG A 72 7.02 -1.42 6.41
C ARG A 72 7.83 -0.21 6.87
N THR A 73 8.27 -0.19 8.13
CA THR A 73 9.09 0.93 8.64
C THR A 73 10.39 1.06 7.85
N ILE A 74 11.05 -0.06 7.52
CA ILE A 74 12.32 -0.03 6.79
C ILE A 74 12.07 0.07 5.27
N GLY A 75 11.14 -0.72 4.74
CA GLY A 75 10.88 -0.85 3.30
C GLY A 75 10.37 0.43 2.63
N PHE A 76 9.75 1.35 3.39
CA PHE A 76 9.31 2.64 2.88
C PHE A 76 10.35 3.77 3.00
N LEU A 77 11.49 3.55 3.67
CA LEU A 77 12.54 4.57 3.76
C LEU A 77 13.06 5.02 2.38
N PRO A 78 13.36 4.12 1.42
CA PRO A 78 13.82 4.53 0.09
C PRO A 78 12.81 5.43 -0.64
N ILE A 79 11.52 5.13 -0.50
CA ILE A 79 10.44 5.95 -1.07
C ILE A 79 10.48 7.33 -0.45
N ILE A 80 10.60 7.43 0.88
CA ILE A 80 10.66 8.73 1.58
C ILE A 80 11.83 9.60 1.08
N PHE A 81 13.01 9.01 0.84
CA PHE A 81 14.15 9.75 0.30
C PHE A 81 13.99 10.13 -1.18
N GLY A 82 13.32 9.29 -1.98
CA GLY A 82 13.04 9.54 -3.39
C GLY A 82 11.87 10.50 -3.64
N THR A 83 10.98 10.67 -2.65
CA THR A 83 9.77 11.49 -2.77
C THR A 83 9.92 12.80 -2.01
N THR A 84 9.96 13.90 -2.73
CA THR A 84 9.88 15.26 -2.16
C THR A 84 8.50 15.86 -2.40
N LYS A 85 8.14 16.94 -1.69
CA LYS A 85 6.87 17.67 -1.89
C LYS A 85 6.50 17.94 -3.36
N LYS A 86 7.50 18.21 -4.20
CA LYS A 86 7.30 18.54 -5.63
C LYS A 86 7.06 17.30 -6.51
N LYS A 87 7.35 16.10 -6.00
CA LYS A 87 7.34 14.84 -6.74
C LYS A 87 6.52 13.75 -6.04
N ILE A 88 5.46 14.15 -5.34
CA ILE A 88 4.56 13.23 -4.61
C ILE A 88 3.94 12.17 -5.53
N TYR A 89 3.72 12.50 -6.80
CA TYR A 89 3.22 11.57 -7.82
C TYR A 89 4.16 10.38 -8.05
N VAL A 90 5.48 10.54 -7.87
CA VAL A 90 6.44 9.43 -7.99
C VAL A 90 6.21 8.43 -6.85
N GLY A 91 6.04 8.94 -5.63
CA GLY A 91 5.73 8.10 -4.46
C GLY A 91 4.41 7.37 -4.64
N MET A 92 3.41 8.10 -5.12
CA MET A 92 2.09 7.55 -5.43
C MET A 92 2.16 6.43 -6.45
N ILE A 93 2.82 6.63 -7.59
CA ILE A 93 2.97 5.58 -8.60
C ILE A 93 3.69 4.35 -8.04
N VAL A 94 4.82 4.55 -7.35
CA VAL A 94 5.58 3.43 -6.77
C VAL A 94 4.73 2.66 -5.75
N HIS A 95 3.99 3.36 -4.89
CA HIS A 95 3.12 2.76 -3.90
C HIS A 95 1.96 1.98 -4.55
N MET A 96 1.31 2.56 -5.55
CA MET A 96 0.29 1.88 -6.34
C MET A 96 0.85 0.60 -6.99
N LEU A 97 2.04 0.66 -7.59
CA LEU A 97 2.70 -0.50 -8.20
C LEU A 97 3.01 -1.59 -7.17
N CYS A 98 3.49 -1.22 -5.97
CA CYS A 98 3.71 -2.16 -4.88
C CYS A 98 2.41 -2.85 -4.47
N ASN A 99 1.31 -2.12 -4.29
CA ASN A 99 0.02 -2.70 -3.90
C ASN A 99 -0.62 -3.53 -5.01
N ALA A 100 -0.38 -3.18 -6.29
CA ALA A 100 -0.89 -3.94 -7.43
C ALA A 100 -0.39 -5.39 -7.47
N THR A 101 0.81 -5.66 -6.92
CA THR A 101 1.38 -7.02 -6.91
C THR A 101 0.44 -8.07 -6.31
N GLY A 102 -0.27 -7.75 -5.23
CA GLY A 102 -1.23 -8.67 -4.59
C GLY A 102 -2.56 -8.82 -5.33
N VAL A 103 -2.93 -7.85 -6.16
CA VAL A 103 -4.16 -7.89 -6.97
C VAL A 103 -3.93 -8.67 -8.27
N VAL A 104 -2.75 -8.51 -8.88
CA VAL A 104 -2.36 -9.23 -10.10
C VAL A 104 -2.40 -10.75 -9.90
N THR A 105 -1.90 -11.25 -8.77
CA THR A 105 -1.93 -12.68 -8.47
C THR A 105 -3.37 -13.23 -8.38
N GLY A 106 -4.30 -12.45 -7.82
CA GLY A 106 -5.71 -12.81 -7.77
C GLY A 106 -6.37 -12.85 -9.14
N PHE A 107 -6.14 -11.85 -9.99
CA PHE A 107 -6.67 -11.88 -11.36
C PHE A 107 -6.13 -13.05 -12.19
N ILE A 108 -4.85 -13.40 -12.02
CA ILE A 108 -4.25 -14.59 -12.67
C ILE A 108 -4.92 -15.89 -12.18
N TYR A 109 -5.27 -15.97 -10.90
CA TYR A 109 -6.00 -17.12 -10.38
C TYR A 109 -7.42 -17.20 -10.96
N ILE A 110 -8.17 -16.09 -10.90
CA ILE A 110 -9.56 -15.99 -11.38
C ILE A 110 -9.66 -16.32 -12.87
N SER A 111 -8.69 -15.90 -13.68
CA SER A 111 -8.70 -16.16 -15.13
C SER A 111 -8.56 -17.65 -15.47
N LYS A 112 -8.00 -18.45 -14.56
CA LYS A 112 -7.85 -19.91 -14.69
C LYS A 112 -9.03 -20.70 -14.11
N MET A 113 -9.96 -20.05 -13.41
CA MET A 113 -11.17 -20.71 -12.90
C MET A 113 -12.13 -20.98 -14.07
N LEU A 114 -12.51 -22.25 -14.23
CA LEU A 114 -13.55 -22.70 -15.16
C LEU A 114 -14.93 -22.23 -14.67
#